data_AF-A0A9X4CMP1-F1
#
_entry.id   AF-A0A9X4CMP1-F1
#
_cell.length_a   1.000
_cell.length_b   1.000
_cell.length_c   1.000
_cell.angle_alpha   90.00
_cell.angle_beta   90.00
_cell.angle_gamma   90.00
#
_symmetry.space_group_name_H-M   'P 1'
#
loop_
_entity.id
_entity.type
_entity.pdbx_description
1 polymer ?
#
loop_
_entity_poly.entity_id
_entity_poly.type
_entity_poly.pdbx_seq_one_letter_code
_entity_poly.pdbx_strand_id
1 'polypeptide(L)'
;GWTAPTSPETFPFERHQMNSQDFDKCRQFLEDQLSKNIDNKELLATYQKLIELKSQYDTATDKALIEKEIREAELNTQFRTAAYANDTDLNKAVHSNITNSNMAWNAQQAESQRHHQTTVANTMTHAMS
;
A
#
# COMPACT_ATOMS: atom_id res chain seq x y z
N GLY A 1 5.38 -63.61 -17.95
CA GLY A 1 5.82 -62.25 -18.32
C GLY A 1 4.71 -61.28 -17.98
N TRP A 2 5.11 -60.10 -17.49
CA TRP A 2 4.31 -58.87 -17.25
C TRP A 2 3.45 -58.89 -15.98
N THR A 3 4.03 -58.61 -14.80
CA THR A 3 4.43 -57.32 -14.16
C THR A 3 3.28 -56.69 -13.37
N ALA A 4 3.51 -56.60 -12.06
CA ALA A 4 2.71 -55.88 -11.09
C ALA A 4 2.68 -54.36 -11.42
N PRO A 5 1.60 -53.65 -11.06
CA PRO A 5 1.55 -52.20 -11.22
C PRO A 5 2.49 -51.55 -10.22
N THR A 6 3.61 -51.04 -10.72
CA THR A 6 4.48 -50.09 -10.02
C THR A 6 3.93 -48.68 -10.23
N SER A 7 3.25 -48.13 -9.23
CA SER A 7 3.17 -46.67 -9.11
C SER A 7 3.06 -46.32 -7.63
N PRO A 8 4.07 -45.65 -7.04
CA PRO A 8 3.90 -45.01 -5.75
C PRO A 8 2.97 -43.83 -5.97
N GLU A 9 1.88 -43.76 -5.22
CA GLU A 9 1.01 -42.60 -5.17
C GLU A 9 1.85 -41.37 -4.85
N THR A 10 2.10 -40.57 -5.89
CA THR A 10 2.70 -39.25 -5.77
C THR A 10 1.70 -38.39 -5.03
N PHE A 11 1.84 -38.27 -3.70
CA PHE A 11 1.12 -37.28 -2.93
C PHE A 11 1.37 -35.91 -3.57
N PRO A 12 0.32 -35.17 -3.99
CA PRO A 12 0.49 -33.87 -4.59
C PRO A 12 0.79 -32.90 -3.45
N PHE A 13 2.07 -32.77 -3.09
CA PHE A 13 2.58 -31.59 -2.39
C PHE A 13 2.60 -30.42 -3.41
N GLU A 14 1.42 -30.02 -3.87
CA GLU A 14 1.27 -28.70 -4.48
C GLU A 14 1.48 -27.65 -3.37
N ARG A 15 2.23 -26.59 -3.69
CA ARG A 15 2.63 -25.50 -2.79
C ARG A 15 1.47 -24.59 -2.34
N HIS A 16 0.32 -25.16 -2.00
CA HIS A 16 -0.86 -24.44 -1.57
C HIS A 16 -1.30 -24.96 -0.21
N GLN A 17 -1.15 -24.08 0.80
CA GLN A 17 -1.78 -24.10 2.12
C GLN A 17 -1.94 -25.46 2.80
N MET A 18 -1.09 -25.72 3.78
CA MET A 18 -1.40 -26.74 4.78
C MET A 18 -2.52 -26.21 5.67
N ASN A 19 -3.77 -26.45 5.28
CA ASN A 19 -4.92 -26.04 6.09
C ASN A 19 -4.85 -26.77 7.45
N SER A 20 -5.36 -26.15 8.51
CA SER A 20 -5.22 -26.69 9.87
C SER A 20 -5.87 -28.08 10.02
N GLN A 21 -6.92 -28.38 9.24
CA GLN A 21 -7.58 -29.68 9.27
C GLN A 21 -6.71 -30.81 8.71
N ASP A 22 -5.95 -30.56 7.64
CA ASP A 22 -5.10 -31.58 7.02
C ASP A 22 -3.84 -31.83 7.85
N PHE A 23 -3.30 -30.80 8.51
CA PHE A 23 -2.27 -30.98 9.53
C PHE A 23 -2.78 -31.84 10.69
N ASP A 24 -3.96 -31.54 11.23
CA ASP A 24 -4.51 -32.27 12.37
C ASP A 24 -4.79 -33.74 12.04
N LYS A 25 -5.29 -34.04 10.85
CA LYS A 25 -5.48 -35.43 10.38
C LYS A 25 -4.16 -36.17 10.25
N CYS A 26 -3.15 -35.56 9.61
CA CYS A 26 -1.82 -36.15 9.47
C CYS A 26 -1.15 -36.36 10.83
N ARG A 27 -1.29 -35.40 11.75
CA ARG A 27 -0.78 -35.49 13.12
C ARG A 27 -1.43 -36.65 13.87
N GLN A 28 -2.76 -36.73 13.88
CA GLN A 28 -3.51 -37.80 14.56
C GLN A 28 -3.16 -39.18 14.00
N PHE A 29 -3.01 -39.31 12.68
CA PHE A 29 -2.60 -40.56 12.06
C PHE A 29 -1.20 -40.98 12.52
N LEU A 30 -0.23 -40.07 12.49
CA LEU A 30 1.14 -40.36 12.93
C LEU A 30 1.21 -40.67 14.44
N GLU A 31 0.43 -39.96 15.27
CA GLU A 31 0.31 -40.24 16.71
C GLU A 31 -0.28 -41.63 16.98
N ASP A 32 -1.33 -42.04 16.25
CA ASP A 32 -1.90 -43.38 16.34
C ASP A 32 -0.90 -44.47 15.93
N GLN A 33 -0.12 -44.25 14.86
CA GLN A 33 0.92 -45.19 14.43
C GLN A 33 2.09 -45.24 15.42
N LEU A 34 2.51 -44.11 16.00
CA LEU A 34 3.58 -44.05 17.01
C LEU A 34 3.15 -44.71 18.32
N SER A 35 1.87 -44.61 18.69
CA SER A 35 1.33 -45.30 19.87
C SER A 35 1.44 -46.83 19.76
N LYS A 36 1.48 -47.36 18.53
CA LYS A 36 1.55 -48.80 18.23
C LYS A 36 2.98 -49.28 17.99
N ASN A 37 3.86 -48.40 17.51
CA ASN A 37 5.26 -48.71 17.17
C ASN A 37 6.20 -47.55 17.53
N ILE A 38 6.43 -47.35 18.83
CA ILE A 38 7.15 -46.19 19.36
C ILE A 38 8.64 -46.15 18.97
N ASP A 39 9.22 -47.30 18.64
CA ASP A 39 10.64 -47.43 18.25
C ASP A 39 10.87 -47.23 16.74
N ASN A 40 9.81 -46.95 15.97
CA ASN A 40 9.94 -46.69 14.54
C ASN A 40 10.54 -45.30 14.29
N LYS A 41 11.86 -45.29 14.09
CA LYS A 41 12.66 -44.07 13.83
C LYS A 41 12.22 -43.30 12.58
N GLU A 42 11.74 -43.98 11.54
CA GLU A 42 11.24 -43.31 10.33
C GLU A 42 9.92 -42.59 10.60
N LEU A 43 9.06 -43.20 11.41
CA LEU A 43 7.77 -42.62 11.79
C LEU A 43 7.98 -41.39 12.70
N LEU A 44 8.93 -41.46 13.64
CA LEU A 44 9.37 -40.34 14.47
C LEU A 44 9.96 -39.21 13.62
N ALA A 45 10.83 -39.53 12.67
CA ALA A 45 11.40 -38.53 11.75
C ALA A 45 10.32 -37.86 10.89
N THR A 46 9.31 -38.63 10.44
CA THR A 46 8.18 -38.11 9.66
C THR A 46 7.31 -37.18 10.51
N TYR A 47 7.04 -37.55 11.76
CA TYR A 47 6.31 -36.70 12.70
C TYR A 47 7.06 -35.39 12.97
N GLN A 48 8.37 -35.45 13.21
CA GLN A 48 9.20 -34.26 13.40
C GLN A 48 9.18 -33.35 12.16
N LYS A 49 9.29 -33.94 10.95
CA LYS A 49 9.18 -33.22 9.68
C LYS A 49 7.82 -32.52 9.53
N LEU A 50 6.73 -33.15 9.94
CA LEU A 50 5.39 -32.57 9.88
C LEU A 50 5.28 -31.32 10.78
N ILE A 51 5.83 -31.36 11.99
CA ILE A 51 5.87 -30.21 12.90
C ILE A 51 6.73 -29.08 12.32
N GLU A 52 7.89 -29.40 11.74
CA GLU A 52 8.77 -28.42 11.08
C GLU A 52 8.04 -27.72 9.92
N LEU A 53 7.34 -28.48 9.07
CA LEU A 53 6.57 -27.93 7.95
C LEU A 53 5.45 -27.01 8.43
N LYS A 54 4.74 -27.39 9.50
CA LYS A 54 3.71 -26.53 10.10
C LYS A 54 4.30 -25.22 10.62
N SER A 55 5.42 -25.29 11.34
CA SER A 55 6.13 -24.10 11.85
C SER A 55 6.58 -23.16 10.73
N GLN A 56 7.13 -23.71 9.63
CA GLN A 56 7.51 -22.93 8.46
C GLN A 56 6.31 -22.26 7.79
N TYR A 57 5.19 -22.97 7.69
CA TYR A 57 3.96 -22.44 7.12
C TYR A 57 3.36 -21.32 7.98
N ASP A 58 3.27 -21.53 9.29
CA ASP A 58 2.76 -20.52 10.23
C ASP A 58 3.64 -19.26 10.18
N THR A 59 4.98 -19.42 10.18
CA THR A 59 5.94 -18.31 10.03
C THR A 59 5.77 -17.57 8.70
N ALA A 60 5.59 -18.29 7.60
CA ALA A 60 5.40 -17.68 6.27
C ALA A 60 4.07 -16.92 6.19
N THR A 61 3.02 -17.45 6.84
CA THR A 61 1.70 -16.82 6.92
C THR A 61 1.75 -15.53 7.73
N ASP A 62 2.38 -15.57 8.92
CA ASP A 62 2.56 -14.39 9.76
C ASP A 62 3.37 -13.32 9.02
N LYS A 63 4.45 -13.71 8.36
CA LYS A 63 5.25 -12.80 7.53
C LYS A 63 4.41 -12.16 6.42
N ALA A 64 3.61 -12.95 5.71
CA ALA A 64 2.76 -12.45 4.63
C ALA A 64 1.68 -11.48 5.15
N LEU A 65 1.13 -11.74 6.35
CA LEU A 65 0.19 -10.84 7.01
C LEU A 65 0.85 -9.51 7.34
N ILE A 66 2.01 -9.53 8.00
CA ILE A 66 2.77 -8.33 8.36
C ILE A 66 3.14 -7.51 7.11
N GLU A 67 3.64 -8.14 6.05
CA GLU A 67 3.96 -7.47 4.79
C GLU A 67 2.74 -6.86 4.09
N LYS A 68 1.56 -7.47 4.27
CA LYS A 68 0.30 -6.91 3.78
C LYS A 68 -0.08 -5.68 4.59
N GLU A 69 -0.04 -5.75 5.91
CA GLU A 69 -0.37 -4.64 6.81
C GLU A 69 0.55 -3.43 6.57
N ILE A 70 1.85 -3.66 6.39
CA ILE A 70 2.83 -2.61 6.06
C ILE A 70 2.45 -1.93 4.74
N ARG A 71 2.19 -2.70 3.68
CA ARG A 71 1.82 -2.14 2.37
C ARG A 71 0.51 -1.35 2.42
N GLU A 72 -0.48 -1.82 3.18
CA GLU A 72 -1.74 -1.09 3.37
C GLU A 72 -1.52 0.23 4.13
N ALA A 73 -0.68 0.22 5.16
CA ALA A 73 -0.32 1.43 5.92
C ALA A 73 0.46 2.44 5.06
N GLU A 74 1.41 1.98 4.24
CA GLU A 74 2.16 2.82 3.31
C GLU A 74 1.24 3.45 2.27
N LEU A 75 0.34 2.66 1.66
CA LEU A 75 -0.60 3.13 0.68
C LEU A 75 -1.53 4.20 1.26
N ASN A 76 -2.06 3.98 2.46
CA ASN A 76 -2.92 4.95 3.14
C ASN A 76 -2.15 6.27 3.44
N THR A 77 -0.89 6.16 3.87
CA THR A 77 -0.03 7.31 4.10
C THR A 77 0.21 8.11 2.82
N GLN A 78 0.47 7.43 1.70
CA GLN A 78 0.64 8.07 0.39
C GLN A 78 -0.64 8.79 -0.06
N PHE A 79 -1.80 8.15 0.06
CA PHE A 79 -3.08 8.77 -0.28
C PHE A 79 -3.35 10.03 0.53
N ARG A 80 -3.15 9.97 1.85
CA ARG A 80 -3.34 11.14 2.73
C ARG A 80 -2.37 12.26 2.37
N THR A 81 -1.11 11.94 2.13
CA THR A 81 -0.08 12.93 1.77
C THR A 81 -0.41 13.61 0.45
N ALA A 82 -0.82 12.84 -0.57
CA ALA A 82 -1.23 13.38 -1.85
C ALA A 82 -2.47 14.27 -1.74
N ALA A 83 -3.46 13.88 -0.93
CA ALA A 83 -4.64 14.69 -0.69
C ALA A 83 -4.30 16.05 -0.03
N TYR A 84 -3.46 16.04 1.02
CA TYR A 84 -3.03 17.28 1.68
C TYR A 84 -2.18 18.18 0.78
N ALA A 85 -1.28 17.58 -0.03
CA ALA A 85 -0.47 18.34 -0.98
C ALA A 85 -1.35 19.06 -2.02
N ASN A 86 -2.31 18.34 -2.61
CA ASN A 86 -3.24 18.91 -3.58
C ASN A 86 -4.09 20.04 -3.00
N ASP A 87 -4.63 19.88 -1.78
CA ASP A 87 -5.41 20.92 -1.13
C ASP A 87 -4.57 22.16 -0.81
N THR A 88 -3.33 21.94 -0.36
CA THR A 88 -2.38 23.04 -0.09
C THR A 88 -2.04 23.81 -1.36
N ASP A 89 -1.78 23.11 -2.46
CA ASP A 89 -1.41 23.75 -3.73
C ASP A 89 -2.60 24.46 -4.37
N LEU A 90 -3.81 23.90 -4.28
CA LEU A 90 -5.04 24.59 -4.68
C LEU A 90 -5.22 25.89 -3.88
N ASN A 91 -5.10 25.83 -2.56
CA ASN A 91 -5.24 27.00 -1.69
C ASN A 91 -4.20 28.07 -2.01
N LYS A 92 -2.93 27.69 -2.26
CA LYS A 92 -1.89 28.62 -2.71
C LYS A 92 -2.23 29.26 -4.06
N ALA A 93 -2.72 28.48 -5.01
CA ALA A 93 -3.08 28.98 -6.34
C ALA A 93 -4.24 29.98 -6.27
N VAL A 94 -5.30 29.65 -5.51
CA VAL A 94 -6.45 30.54 -5.28
C VAL A 94 -5.99 31.83 -4.60
N HIS A 95 -5.19 31.74 -3.53
CA HIS A 95 -4.72 32.92 -2.81
C HIS A 95 -3.83 33.82 -3.68
N SER A 96 -2.93 33.22 -4.47
CA SER A 96 -2.08 33.94 -5.41
C SER A 96 -2.91 34.63 -6.50
N ASN A 97 -3.93 33.94 -7.02
CA ASN A 97 -4.83 34.51 -8.03
C ASN A 97 -5.58 35.72 -7.47
N ILE A 98 -6.21 35.59 -6.31
CA ILE A 98 -6.93 36.69 -5.64
C ILE A 98 -6.00 37.88 -5.39
N THR A 99 -4.79 37.63 -4.88
CA THR A 99 -3.80 38.67 -4.60
C THR A 99 -3.40 39.39 -5.89
N ASN A 100 -3.10 38.65 -6.95
CA ASN A 100 -2.74 39.22 -8.25
C ASN A 100 -3.87 40.05 -8.86
N SER A 101 -5.11 39.56 -8.80
CA SER A 101 -6.29 40.29 -9.27
C SER A 101 -6.48 41.60 -8.50
N ASN A 102 -6.34 41.57 -7.18
CA ASN A 102 -6.47 42.76 -6.34
C ASN A 102 -5.35 43.79 -6.61
N MET A 103 -4.12 43.33 -6.83
CA MET A 103 -3.00 44.21 -7.20
C MET A 103 -3.21 44.84 -8.58
N ALA A 104 -3.62 44.05 -9.57
CA ALA A 104 -3.89 44.55 -10.92
C ALA A 104 -5.00 45.60 -10.92
N TRP A 105 -6.08 45.34 -10.18
CA TRP A 105 -7.19 46.29 -10.04
C TRP A 105 -6.75 47.60 -9.35
N ASN A 106 -5.99 47.51 -8.26
CA ASN A 106 -5.45 48.70 -7.59
C ASN A 106 -4.50 49.50 -8.49
N ALA A 107 -3.61 48.83 -9.22
CA ALA A 107 -2.70 49.47 -10.15
C ALA A 107 -3.46 50.20 -11.27
N GLN A 108 -4.51 49.58 -11.81
CA GLN A 108 -5.35 50.21 -12.84
C GLN A 108 -6.09 51.44 -12.31
N GLN A 109 -6.60 51.38 -11.08
CA GLN A 109 -7.24 52.53 -10.44
C GLN A 109 -6.25 53.68 -10.21
N ALA A 110 -5.07 53.37 -9.69
CA ALA A 110 -4.03 54.37 -9.45
C ALA A 110 -3.57 55.04 -10.76
N GLU A 111 -3.42 54.26 -11.84
CA GLU A 111 -3.05 54.77 -13.15
C GLU A 111 -4.17 55.64 -13.76
N SER A 112 -5.43 55.23 -13.62
CA SER A 112 -6.58 56.03 -14.08
C SER A 112 -6.63 57.41 -13.40
N GLN A 113 -6.36 57.46 -12.09
CA GLN A 113 -6.28 58.72 -11.36
C GLN A 113 -5.11 59.60 -11.82
N ARG A 114 -3.93 59.00 -12.03
CA ARG A 114 -2.74 59.70 -12.55
C ARG A 114 -3.00 60.26 -13.95
N HIS A 115 -3.60 59.46 -14.83
CA HIS A 115 -3.96 59.89 -16.18
C HIS A 115 -4.93 61.07 -16.13
N HIS A 116 -5.95 61.02 -15.26
CA HIS A 116 -6.90 62.11 -15.10
C HIS A 116 -6.22 63.40 -14.65
N GLN A 117 -5.38 63.34 -13.60
CA GLN A 117 -4.62 64.49 -13.11
C GLN A 117 -3.70 65.08 -14.17
N THR A 118 -2.98 64.23 -14.90
CA THR A 118 -2.07 64.65 -15.99
C THR A 118 -2.86 65.33 -17.11
N THR A 119 -4.02 64.77 -17.48
CA THR A 119 -4.88 65.36 -18.51
C THR A 119 -5.36 66.74 -18.10
N VAL A 120 -5.84 66.90 -16.86
CA VAL A 120 -6.30 68.20 -16.32
C VAL A 120 -5.15 69.21 -16.25
N ALA A 121 -3.96 68.78 -15.81
CA ALA A 121 -2.79 69.65 -15.77
C ALA A 121 -2.39 70.13 -17.18
N ASN A 122 -2.41 69.24 -18.17
CA ASN A 122 -2.10 69.58 -19.55
C ASN A 122 -3.13 70.54 -20.16
N THR A 123 -4.43 70.34 -19.92
CA THR A 123 -5.47 71.26 -20.41
C THR A 123 -5.39 72.63 -19.75
N MET A 124 -5.12 72.70 -18.44
CA MET A 124 -4.90 73.97 -17.74
C MET A 124 -3.65 74.69 -18.27
N THR A 125 -2.56 73.97 -18.53
CA THR A 125 -1.34 74.54 -19.11
C THR A 125 -1.62 75.16 -20.48
N HIS A 126 -2.35 74.46 -21.35
CA HIS A 126 -2.74 74.97 -22.67
C HIS A 126 -3.74 76.13 -22.62
N ALA A 127 -4.56 76.23 -21.56
CA ALA A 127 -5.51 77.32 -21.40
C ALA A 127 -4.87 78.61 -20.83
N MET A 128 -3.70 78.51 -20.22
CA MET A 128 -2.95 79.65 -19.65
C MET A 128 -1.85 80.20 -20.58
N SER A 129 -1.55 79.49 -21.68
CA SER A 129 -0.65 79.91 -22.77
C SER A 129 -1.40 80.62 -23.88
#